data_AF-A0A920DUG5-F1
#
_entry.id   AF-A0A920DUG5-F1
#
_cell.length_a   1.000
_cell.length_b   1.000
_cell.length_c   1.000
_cell.angle_alpha   90.00
_cell.angle_beta   90.00
_cell.angle_gamma   90.00
#
_symmetry.space_group_name_H-M   'P 1'
#
loop_
_entity.id
_entity.type
_entity.pdbx_description
1 polymer ?
#
loop_
_entity_poly.entity_id
_entity_poly.type
_entity_poly.pdbx_seq_one_letter_code
_entity_poly.pdbx_strand_id
1 'polypeptide(L)' 'MLTIKRLSIEDAKLLIDGARARAIEIDIPMCIAVVDESGQLIAFERMNGGKVTSAIIAQDKAFTAAGAKKTYS' A
#
# COMPACT_ATOMS: atom_id res chain seq x y z
N MET A 1 5.39 -27.82 -10.50
CA MET A 1 5.60 -26.37 -10.61
C MET A 1 4.40 -25.67 -9.98
N LEU A 2 4.61 -24.71 -9.09
CA LEU A 2 3.53 -23.94 -8.48
C LEU A 2 3.25 -22.68 -9.31
N THR A 3 1.98 -22.32 -9.46
CA THR A 3 1.56 -21.05 -10.07
C THR A 3 1.16 -20.10 -8.96
N ILE A 4 1.78 -18.92 -8.90
CA ILE A 4 1.50 -17.90 -7.89
C ILE A 4 0.90 -16.68 -8.60
N LYS A 5 -0.26 -16.22 -8.13
CA LYS A 5 -0.90 -15.01 -8.61
C LYS A 5 -0.34 -13.81 -7.84
N ARG A 6 0.29 -12.89 -8.55
CA ARG A 6 0.89 -11.67 -7.99
C ARG A 6 0.12 -10.44 -8.43
N LEU A 7 0.20 -9.38 -7.63
CA LEU A 7 -0.27 -8.07 -8.03
C LEU A 7 0.68 -7.47 -9.07
N SER A 8 0.13 -6.92 -10.15
CA SER A 8 0.94 -6.21 -11.15
C SER A 8 1.33 -4.81 -10.67
N ILE A 9 2.33 -4.19 -11.29
CA ILE A 9 2.71 -2.82 -10.95
C ILE A 9 1.64 -1.82 -11.40
N GLU A 10 0.90 -2.15 -12.46
CA GLU A 10 -0.23 -1.38 -12.97
C GLU A 10 -1.38 -1.37 -11.96
N ASP A 11 -1.73 -2.53 -11.41
CA ASP A 11 -2.76 -2.63 -10.38
C ASP A 11 -2.33 -1.91 -9.09
N ALA A 12 -1.05 -2.03 -8.71
CA ALA A 12 -0.52 -1.33 -7.53
C ALA A 12 -0.63 0.20 -7.66
N LYS A 13 -0.38 0.75 -8.86
CA LYS A 13 -0.59 2.18 -9.15
C LYS A 13 -2.06 2.57 -9.06
N LEU A 14 -2.96 1.74 -9.59
CA LEU A 14 -4.40 1.97 -9.50
C LEU A 14 -4.88 2.02 -8.04
N LEU A 15 -4.35 1.15 -7.17
CA LEU A 15 -4.64 1.16 -5.74
C LEU A 15 -4.15 2.45 -5.06
N ILE A 16 -2.94 2.91 -5.40
CA ILE A 16 -2.40 4.18 -4.90
C ILE A 16 -3.27 5.34 -5.35
N ASP A 17 -3.66 5.39 -6.63
CA ASP A 17 -4.50 6.47 -7.17
C ASP A 17 -5.85 6.55 -6.45
N GLY A 18 -6.49 5.41 -6.19
CA GLY A 18 -7.73 5.35 -5.41
C GLY A 18 -7.56 5.81 -3.96
N ALA A 19 -6.49 5.36 -3.29
CA ALA A 19 -6.18 5.78 -1.93
C ALA A 19 -5.84 7.28 -1.85
N ARG A 20 -5.12 7.82 -2.85
CA ARG A 20 -4.80 9.24 -2.98
C ARG A 20 -6.05 10.07 -3.20
N ALA A 21 -6.96 9.64 -4.07
CA ALA A 21 -8.24 10.32 -4.29
C ALA A 21 -9.02 10.44 -2.97
N ARG A 22 -9.11 9.34 -2.21
CA ARG A 22 -9.78 9.36 -0.91
C ARG A 22 -9.07 10.26 0.11
N ALA A 23 -7.74 10.25 0.13
CA ALA A 23 -6.95 11.11 1.01
C ALA A 23 -7.17 12.60 0.72
N ILE A 24 -7.33 12.97 -0.56
CA ILE A 24 -7.69 14.33 -0.98
C ILE A 24 -9.11 14.68 -0.53
N GLU A 25 -10.09 13.77 -0.72
CA GLU A 25 -11.48 14.01 -0.30
C GLU A 25 -11.63 14.28 1.20
N ILE A 26 -10.81 13.66 2.04
CA ILE A 26 -10.85 13.84 3.50
C ILE A 26 -9.87 14.90 4.02
N ASP A 27 -9.11 15.55 3.14
CA ASP A 27 -8.08 16.55 3.45
C ASP A 27 -7.00 16.04 4.44
N ILE A 28 -6.57 14.78 4.28
CA ILE A 28 -5.51 14.18 5.10
C ILE A 28 -4.44 13.58 4.19
N PRO A 29 -3.26 14.23 4.05
CA PRO A 29 -2.14 13.66 3.31
C PRO A 29 -1.64 12.36 3.91
N MET A 30 -1.48 11.32 3.08
CA MET A 30 -1.13 9.97 3.49
C MET A 30 0.22 9.48 2.93
N CYS A 31 0.78 8.47 3.60
CA CYS A 31 1.77 7.57 3.03
C CYS A 31 1.06 6.27 2.65
N ILE A 32 1.12 5.87 1.38
CA ILE A 32 0.42 4.72 0.82
C ILE A 32 1.47 3.71 0.37
N ALA A 33 1.42 2.49 0.88
CA ALA A 33 2.34 1.41 0.57
C ALA A 33 1.58 0.19 0.06
N VAL A 34 2.05 -0.40 -1.04
CA VAL A 34 1.52 -1.61 -1.64
C VAL A 34 2.62 -2.65 -1.69
N VAL A 35 2.33 -3.85 -1.18
CA VAL A 35 3.24 -5.00 -1.19
C VAL A 35 2.64 -6.13 -2.03
N ASP A 36 3.50 -7.02 -2.54
CA ASP A 36 3.07 -8.25 -3.21
C ASP A 36 2.72 -9.37 -2.20
N GLU A 37 2.41 -10.58 -2.70
CA GLU A 37 2.02 -11.71 -1.86
C GLU A 37 3.16 -12.25 -0.99
N SER A 38 4.41 -11.85 -1.28
CA SER A 38 5.60 -12.15 -0.48
C SER A 38 5.91 -11.05 0.55
N GLY A 39 5.07 -10.01 0.60
CA GLY A 39 5.23 -8.86 1.49
C GLY A 39 6.29 -7.87 1.02
N GLN A 40 6.80 -8.01 -0.21
CA GLN A 40 7.80 -7.08 -0.74
C GLN A 40 7.12 -5.82 -1.26
N LEU A 41 7.70 -4.66 -0.94
CA LEU A 41 7.21 -3.38 -1.40
C LEU A 41 7.33 -3.27 -2.91
N ILE A 42 6.21 -3.05 -3.60
CA ILE A 42 6.19 -2.90 -5.06
C ILE A 42 5.80 -1.49 -5.49
N ALA A 43 5.05 -0.75 -4.66
CA ALA A 43 4.73 0.65 -4.92
C ALA A 43 4.56 1.43 -3.61
N PHE A 44 4.99 2.68 -3.62
CA PHE A 44 4.89 3.58 -2.48
C PHE A 44 4.70 5.03 -2.94
N GLU A 45 3.77 5.73 -2.29
CA GLU A 45 3.57 7.17 -2.48
C GLU A 45 3.50 7.86 -1.12
N ARG A 46 4.27 8.93 -0.96
CA ARG A 46 4.08 9.89 0.13
C ARG A 46 3.56 11.18 -0.46
N MET A 47 2.31 11.50 -0.17
CA MET A 47 1.71 12.75 -0.61
C MET A 47 2.46 13.96 -0.02
N ASN A 48 2.39 15.09 -0.70
CA ASN A 48 2.86 16.37 -0.14
C ASN A 48 2.13 16.66 1.18
N GLY A 49 2.88 17.04 2.22
CA GLY A 49 2.34 17.19 3.58
C GLY A 49 2.21 15.89 4.38
N GLY A 50 2.43 14.72 3.76
CA GLY A 50 2.44 13.43 4.44
C GLY A 50 3.59 13.34 5.45
N LYS A 51 3.28 12.89 6.67
CA LYS A 51 4.24 12.78 7.78
C LYS A 51 5.38 11.82 7.41
N VAL A 52 6.63 12.28 7.52
CA VAL A 52 7.82 11.46 7.23
C VAL A 52 7.86 10.20 8.11
N THR A 53 7.48 10.33 9.38
CA THR A 53 7.41 9.20 10.32
C THR A 53 6.40 8.13 9.90
N SER A 54 5.38 8.49 9.12
CA SER A 54 4.38 7.54 8.62
C SER A 54 4.86 6.73 7.41
N ALA A 55 5.99 7.08 6.78
CA ALA A 55 6.49 6.37 5.61
C ALA A 55 6.86 4.91 5.91
N ILE A 56 7.68 4.69 6.94
CA ILE A 56 8.09 3.35 7.38
C ILE A 56 6.88 2.61 7.96
N ILE A 57 6.07 3.29 8.77
CA ILE A 57 4.86 2.70 9.38
C ILE A 57 3.89 2.16 8.31
N ALA A 58 3.69 2.88 7.20
CA ALA A 58 2.83 2.43 6.12
C ALA A 58 3.37 1.14 5.48
N GLN A 59 4.67 1.05 5.25
CA GLN A 59 5.33 -0.14 4.69
C GLN A 59 5.24 -1.33 5.66
N ASP A 60 5.51 -1.12 6.95
CA ASP A 60 5.42 -2.17 7.97
C ASP A 60 4.00 -2.71 8.14
N LYS A 61 3.00 -1.83 8.06
CA LYS A 61 1.59 -2.23 8.06
C LYS A 61 1.24 -3.06 6.84
N ALA A 62 1.70 -2.67 5.65
CA ALA A 62 1.47 -3.41 4.42
C ALA A 62 2.12 -4.81 4.46
N PHE A 63 3.39 -4.88 4.88
CA PHE A 63 4.11 -6.15 5.10
C PHE A 63 3.36 -7.06 6.07
N THR A 64 2.95 -6.50 7.23
CA THR A 64 2.22 -7.26 8.25
C THR A 64 0.87 -7.73 7.73
N ALA A 65 0.14 -6.91 6.97
CA ALA A 65 -1.15 -7.30 6.39
C ALA A 65 -1.00 -8.46 5.39
N ALA A 66 0.02 -8.42 4.53
CA ALA A 66 0.31 -9.50 3.60
C ALA A 66 0.72 -10.80 4.31
N GLY A 67 1.55 -10.70 5.36
CA GLY A 67 2.03 -11.84 6.13
C GLY A 67 0.96 -12.46 7.06
N ALA A 68 0.15 -11.63 7.72
CA ALA A 68 -0.85 -12.10 8.68
C ALA A 68 -2.08 -12.73 8.01
N LYS A 69 -2.34 -12.43 6.72
CA LYS A 69 -3.51 -12.91 5.94
C LYS A 69 -4.87 -12.75 6.65
N LYS A 70 -4.95 -11.91 7.68
CA LYS A 70 -6.19 -11.62 8.40
C LYS A 70 -7.04 -10.72 7.54
N THR A 71 -7.99 -11.34 6.84
CA THR A 71 -9.05 -10.63 6.13
C THR A 71 -10.09 -10.24 7.18
N TYR A 72 -10.20 -8.95 7.51
CA TYR A 72 -11.42 -8.45 8.14
C TYR A 72 -12.42 -8.23 7.00
N SER A 73 -13.25 -9.24 6.76
CA SER A 73 -14.43 -9.18 5.89
C SER A 73 -15.54 -8.38 6.54
#